data_AF-A0A927MIU5-F1
#
_entry.id   AF-A0A927MIU5-F1
#
_cell.length_a   1.000
_cell.length_b   1.000
_cell.length_c   1.000
_cell.angle_alpha   90.00
_cell.angle_beta   90.00
_cell.angle_gamma   90.00
#
_symmetry.space_group_name_H-M   'P 1'
#
loop_
_entity.id
_entity.type
_entity.pdbx_description
1 polymer ?
#
loop_
_entity_poly.entity_id
_entity_poly.type
_entity_poly.pdbx_seq_one_letter_code
_entity_poly.pdbx_strand_id
1 'polypeptide(L)'
;MKAVGFDQKILLHQLNFVAEKFNEMPIANMHSLLDDYLMGDIKGPASRRCAHAIIMKTWWSVEENHRLIRDYAHYLYPTLTRAEKHLLHWCMTCLAYPFFKEQVNHIGKHFRMADEIRSRVVLAEMKNLYGDRRRVEVATGAVFSTVKGWGLIKMVSPGVYRMPEERIEVHSRELNQLMIEVLMDHLETNSVTLEMVNNSTIFFPFDFHIGVSGLNEQRFTIIKNIRDTIIERNPEIPYSFE
;
A
#
# COMPACT_ATOMS: atom_id res chain seq x y z
N MET A 1 12.87 18.87 2.85
CA MET A 1 11.39 18.93 2.99
C MET A 1 10.78 17.66 2.43
N LYS A 2 9.85 17.00 3.12
CA LYS A 2 9.29 15.70 2.70
C LYS A 2 8.47 15.84 1.40
N ALA A 3 8.61 14.87 0.48
CA ALA A 3 7.85 14.80 -0.76
C ALA A 3 6.41 14.32 -0.51
N VAL A 4 5.44 14.83 -1.28
CA VAL A 4 4.01 14.49 -1.15
C VAL A 4 3.58 13.44 -2.19
N GLY A 5 3.87 13.67 -3.48
CA GLY A 5 3.79 12.68 -4.57
C GLY A 5 2.41 12.15 -5.00
N PHE A 6 1.43 12.04 -4.09
CA PHE A 6 0.15 11.37 -4.32
C PHE A 6 -1.02 12.37 -4.38
N ASP A 7 -1.16 13.11 -5.48
CA ASP A 7 -2.09 14.25 -5.62
C ASP A 7 -3.31 13.97 -6.51
N GLN A 8 -3.51 12.72 -6.93
CA GLN A 8 -4.61 12.31 -7.80
C GLN A 8 -5.29 11.03 -7.28
N LYS A 9 -6.61 10.97 -7.40
CA LYS A 9 -7.40 9.76 -7.09
C LYS A 9 -7.01 8.66 -8.08
N ILE A 10 -6.70 7.48 -7.56
CA ILE A 10 -6.42 6.25 -8.32
C ILE A 10 -7.52 5.23 -8.06
N LEU A 11 -7.98 4.56 -9.12
CA LEU A 11 -8.95 3.47 -9.03
C LEU A 11 -8.24 2.11 -9.07
N LEU A 12 -8.80 1.12 -8.39
CA LEU A 12 -8.17 -0.19 -8.24
C LEU A 12 -7.93 -0.86 -9.60
N HIS A 13 -8.88 -0.77 -10.53
CA HIS A 13 -8.76 -1.37 -11.87
C HIS A 13 -7.61 -0.76 -12.70
N GLN A 14 -7.20 0.48 -12.40
CA GLN A 14 -6.06 1.12 -13.06
C GLN A 14 -4.73 0.52 -12.62
N LEU A 15 -4.63 0.10 -11.35
CA LEU A 15 -3.48 -0.63 -10.84
C LEU A 15 -3.49 -2.09 -11.33
N ASN A 16 -4.66 -2.74 -11.37
CA ASN A 16 -4.81 -4.09 -11.91
C ASN A 16 -4.28 -4.15 -13.35
N PHE A 17 -4.64 -3.17 -14.19
CA PHE A 17 -4.22 -3.12 -15.59
C PHE A 17 -2.70 -3.22 -15.77
N VAL A 18 -1.92 -2.42 -15.01
CA VAL A 18 -0.46 -2.45 -15.11
C VAL A 18 0.12 -3.75 -14.55
N ALA A 19 -0.43 -4.25 -13.45
CA ALA A 19 0.03 -5.50 -12.85
C ALA A 19 -0.23 -6.72 -13.74
N GLU A 20 -1.35 -6.74 -14.48
CA GLU A 20 -1.70 -7.79 -15.45
C GLU A 20 -0.79 -7.73 -16.69
N LYS A 21 -0.55 -6.53 -17.22
CA LYS A 21 0.24 -6.34 -18.44
C LYS A 21 1.74 -6.52 -18.23
N PHE A 22 2.22 -6.52 -16.99
CA PHE A 22 3.63 -6.72 -16.68
C PHE A 22 4.19 -8.03 -17.24
N ASN A 23 3.42 -9.11 -17.17
CA ASN A 23 3.85 -10.45 -17.61
C ASN A 23 3.63 -10.71 -19.10
N GLU A 24 2.94 -9.83 -19.82
CA GLU A 24 2.45 -10.08 -21.19
C GLU A 24 3.29 -9.41 -22.29
N MET A 25 4.11 -8.39 -21.98
CA MET A 25 4.73 -7.56 -23.03
C MET A 25 6.17 -7.12 -22.71
N PRO A 26 7.00 -6.89 -23.75
CA PRO A 26 8.27 -6.18 -23.57
C PRO A 26 8.04 -4.79 -22.97
N ILE A 27 8.91 -4.46 -22.01
CA ILE A 27 8.89 -3.28 -21.14
C ILE A 27 8.79 -1.93 -21.90
N ALA A 28 9.22 -1.87 -23.16
CA ALA A 28 9.38 -0.61 -23.89
C ALA A 28 8.11 0.24 -24.08
N ASN A 29 6.90 -0.34 -23.98
CA ASN A 29 5.65 0.35 -24.34
C ASN A 29 4.68 0.64 -23.18
N MET A 30 5.02 0.32 -21.92
CA MET A 30 4.08 0.44 -20.80
C MET A 30 3.56 1.88 -20.59
N HIS A 31 4.42 2.89 -20.82
CA HIS A 31 4.01 4.30 -20.71
C HIS A 31 2.87 4.66 -21.67
N SER A 32 2.98 4.31 -22.95
CA SER A 32 1.95 4.59 -23.96
C SER A 32 0.69 3.80 -23.66
N LEU A 33 0.85 2.50 -23.37
CA LEU A 33 -0.25 1.60 -23.10
C LEU A 33 -1.11 2.06 -21.91
N LEU A 34 -0.47 2.53 -20.84
CA LEU A 34 -1.19 3.09 -19.69
C LEU A 34 -1.86 4.43 -20.01
N ASP A 35 -1.24 5.33 -20.78
CA ASP A 35 -1.88 6.60 -21.14
C ASP A 35 -3.14 6.36 -21.99
N ASP A 36 -3.06 5.45 -22.97
CA ASP A 36 -4.20 5.04 -23.80
C ASP A 36 -5.33 4.43 -22.95
N TYR A 37 -4.98 3.56 -21.99
CA TYR A 37 -5.96 2.99 -21.05
C TYR A 37 -6.65 4.07 -20.21
N LEU A 38 -5.87 5.01 -19.64
CA LEU A 38 -6.39 6.05 -18.77
C LEU A 38 -7.22 7.11 -19.51
N MET A 39 -7.13 7.22 -20.84
CA MET A 39 -8.02 8.10 -21.62
C MET A 39 -9.50 7.72 -21.47
N GLY A 40 -9.80 6.44 -21.26
CA GLY A 40 -11.17 5.97 -21.00
C GLY A 40 -11.72 6.40 -19.64
N ASP A 41 -10.85 6.56 -18.64
CA ASP A 41 -11.22 6.84 -17.25
C ASP A 41 -11.13 8.34 -16.88
N ILE A 42 -10.13 9.04 -17.41
CA ILE A 42 -9.73 10.37 -16.95
C ILE A 42 -9.67 11.33 -18.14
N LYS A 43 -10.75 12.11 -18.32
CA LYS A 43 -10.88 13.12 -19.38
C LYS A 43 -9.87 14.25 -19.27
N GLY A 44 -9.56 14.69 -18.05
CA GLY A 44 -8.68 15.83 -17.78
C GLY A 44 -7.20 15.48 -18.02
N PRO A 45 -6.48 16.14 -18.95
CA PRO A 45 -5.09 15.79 -19.29
C PRO A 45 -4.13 15.90 -18.10
N ALA A 46 -4.29 16.93 -17.26
CA ALA A 46 -3.45 17.12 -16.08
C ALA A 46 -3.67 16.00 -15.04
N SER A 47 -4.93 15.69 -14.72
CA SER A 47 -5.28 14.57 -13.84
C SER A 47 -4.80 13.23 -14.38
N ARG A 48 -4.91 13.01 -15.70
CA ARG A 48 -4.43 11.77 -16.33
C ARG A 48 -2.92 11.64 -16.19
N ARG A 49 -2.16 12.72 -16.43
CA ARG A 49 -0.71 12.74 -16.24
C ARG A 49 -0.32 12.42 -14.79
N CYS A 50 -1.02 12.98 -13.80
CA CYS A 50 -0.78 12.66 -12.40
C CYS A 50 -1.09 11.18 -12.09
N ALA A 51 -2.22 10.66 -12.57
CA ALA A 51 -2.59 9.26 -12.36
C ALA A 51 -1.56 8.31 -12.99
N HIS A 52 -1.15 8.59 -14.23
CA HIS A 52 -0.10 7.87 -14.94
C HIS A 52 1.19 7.82 -14.13
N ALA A 53 1.70 8.97 -13.70
CA ALA A 53 2.92 9.04 -12.88
C ALA A 53 2.78 8.24 -11.57
N ILE A 54 1.61 8.28 -10.93
CA ILE A 54 1.35 7.54 -9.69
C ILE A 54 1.39 6.03 -9.90
N ILE A 55 0.67 5.54 -10.90
CA ILE A 55 0.59 4.12 -11.22
C ILE A 55 1.96 3.60 -11.66
N MET A 56 2.67 4.35 -12.52
CA MET A 56 4.02 3.97 -12.97
C MET A 56 5.00 3.89 -11.81
N LYS A 57 5.04 4.86 -10.89
CA LYS A 57 5.92 4.75 -9.72
C LYS A 57 5.56 3.56 -8.82
N THR A 58 4.28 3.20 -8.75
CA THR A 58 3.81 2.09 -7.91
C THR A 58 4.27 0.72 -8.41
N TRP A 59 4.24 0.49 -9.73
CA TRP A 59 4.48 -0.84 -10.31
C TRP A 59 5.68 -0.94 -11.24
N TRP A 60 6.01 0.14 -11.94
CA TRP A 60 6.95 0.11 -13.06
C TRP A 60 8.29 0.75 -12.74
N SER A 61 8.25 2.01 -12.31
CA SER A 61 9.39 2.87 -11.95
C SER A 61 9.62 2.84 -10.45
N VAL A 62 9.62 1.64 -9.86
CA VAL A 62 9.86 1.45 -8.43
C VAL A 62 11.30 1.82 -8.06
N GLU A 63 11.49 2.25 -6.81
CA GLU A 63 12.80 2.57 -6.27
C GLU A 63 13.67 1.30 -6.23
N GLU A 64 15.00 1.45 -6.36
CA GLU A 64 15.92 0.33 -6.59
C GLU A 64 15.85 -0.72 -5.47
N ASN A 65 15.75 -0.27 -4.22
CA ASN A 65 15.57 -1.10 -3.02
C ASN A 65 14.22 -1.84 -2.97
N HIS A 66 13.25 -1.48 -3.81
CA HIS A 66 11.94 -2.15 -3.89
C HIS A 66 11.77 -3.04 -5.13
N ARG A 67 12.78 -3.13 -6.01
CA ARG A 67 12.69 -3.92 -7.26
C ARG A 67 12.41 -5.39 -7.02
N LEU A 68 13.13 -6.03 -6.09
CA LEU A 68 12.92 -7.45 -5.78
C LEU A 68 11.53 -7.70 -5.18
N ILE A 69 11.02 -6.77 -4.36
CA ILE A 69 9.66 -6.81 -3.82
C ILE A 69 8.63 -6.77 -4.96
N ARG A 70 8.83 -5.84 -5.90
CA ARG A 70 7.97 -5.66 -7.07
C ARG A 70 7.98 -6.90 -7.96
N ASP A 71 9.15 -7.47 -8.24
CA ASP A 71 9.28 -8.65 -9.09
C ASP A 71 8.57 -9.86 -8.45
N TYR A 72 8.73 -10.05 -7.13
CA TYR A 72 7.98 -11.07 -6.37
C TYR A 72 6.47 -10.80 -6.37
N ALA A 73 6.04 -9.56 -6.20
CA ALA A 73 4.64 -9.17 -6.28
C ALA A 73 4.03 -9.53 -7.66
N HIS A 74 4.77 -9.34 -8.75
CA HIS A 74 4.32 -9.75 -10.09
C HIS A 74 4.28 -11.26 -10.30
N TYR A 75 5.25 -11.98 -9.74
CA TYR A 75 5.25 -13.44 -9.76
C TYR A 75 4.01 -14.00 -9.05
N LEU A 76 3.62 -13.42 -7.91
CA LEU A 76 2.44 -13.85 -7.16
C LEU A 76 1.12 -13.42 -7.81
N TYR A 77 1.08 -12.26 -8.46
CA TYR A 77 -0.17 -11.63 -8.91
C TYR A 77 -1.17 -12.57 -9.62
N PRO A 78 -0.75 -13.50 -10.52
CA PRO A 78 -1.68 -14.42 -11.20
C PRO A 78 -2.39 -15.42 -10.27
N THR A 79 -1.79 -15.76 -9.13
CA THR A 79 -2.32 -16.76 -8.19
C THR A 79 -3.24 -16.18 -7.12
N LEU A 80 -3.24 -14.85 -6.96
CA LEU A 80 -3.97 -14.16 -5.90
C LEU A 80 -5.47 -14.02 -6.21
N THR A 81 -6.28 -14.19 -5.17
CA THR A 81 -7.71 -13.82 -5.17
C THR A 81 -7.89 -12.31 -5.32
N ARG A 82 -9.14 -11.88 -5.55
CA ARG A 82 -9.47 -10.44 -5.64
C ARG A 82 -9.12 -9.67 -4.35
N ALA A 83 -9.37 -10.25 -3.18
CA ALA A 83 -9.07 -9.63 -1.89
C ALA A 83 -7.55 -9.48 -1.69
N GLU A 84 -6.79 -10.52 -2.05
CA GLU A 84 -5.33 -10.55 -1.97
C GLU A 84 -4.67 -9.58 -2.95
N LYS A 85 -5.16 -9.46 -4.20
CA LYS A 85 -4.70 -8.44 -5.15
C LYS A 85 -4.90 -7.02 -4.60
N HIS A 86 -5.97 -6.83 -3.84
CA HIS A 86 -6.26 -5.54 -3.21
C HIS A 86 -5.22 -5.18 -2.15
N LEU A 87 -4.86 -6.14 -1.29
CA LEU A 87 -3.77 -5.96 -0.31
C LEU A 87 -2.43 -5.77 -1.02
N LEU A 88 -2.17 -6.49 -2.10
CA LEU A 88 -0.94 -6.34 -2.88
C LEU A 88 -0.80 -4.90 -3.43
N HIS A 89 -1.86 -4.36 -4.03
CA HIS A 89 -1.90 -2.98 -4.50
C HIS A 89 -1.72 -1.96 -3.36
N TRP A 90 -2.31 -2.22 -2.21
CA TRP A 90 -2.13 -1.41 -1.01
C TRP A 90 -0.66 -1.37 -0.57
N CYS A 91 -0.04 -2.54 -0.41
CA CYS A 91 1.37 -2.69 -0.03
C CYS A 91 2.30 -1.96 -1.01
N MET A 92 2.14 -2.19 -2.33
CA MET A 92 2.95 -1.51 -3.34
C MET A 92 2.76 0.02 -3.33
N THR A 93 1.54 0.50 -3.09
CA THR A 93 1.26 1.93 -2.97
C THR A 93 1.95 2.54 -1.73
N CYS A 94 1.92 1.83 -0.59
CA CYS A 94 2.59 2.25 0.63
C CYS A 94 4.11 2.35 0.48
N LEU A 95 4.73 1.42 -0.26
CA LEU A 95 6.16 1.45 -0.58
C LEU A 95 6.51 2.65 -1.47
N ALA A 96 5.74 2.87 -2.54
CA ALA A 96 6.01 3.94 -3.51
C ALA A 96 5.72 5.36 -2.98
N TYR A 97 4.77 5.49 -2.04
CA TYR A 97 4.25 6.78 -1.57
C TYR A 97 4.23 6.91 -0.05
N PRO A 98 5.31 7.44 0.56
CA PRO A 98 5.36 7.70 2.00
C PRO A 98 4.21 8.57 2.52
N PHE A 99 3.76 9.56 1.75
CA PHE A 99 2.60 10.38 2.14
C PHE A 99 1.31 9.56 2.26
N PHE A 100 1.06 8.65 1.32
CA PHE A 100 -0.07 7.72 1.38
C PHE A 100 0.05 6.84 2.62
N LYS A 101 1.22 6.22 2.81
CA LYS A 101 1.56 5.35 3.96
C LYS A 101 1.29 6.05 5.31
N GLU A 102 1.78 7.28 5.49
CA GLU A 102 1.58 8.05 6.72
C GLU A 102 0.10 8.36 6.97
N GLN A 103 -0.61 8.81 5.94
CA GLN A 103 -2.02 9.17 6.07
C GLN A 103 -2.88 7.96 6.43
N VAL A 104 -2.70 6.82 5.75
CA VAL A 104 -3.49 5.61 6.03
C VAL A 104 -3.15 5.00 7.39
N ASN A 105 -1.89 5.09 7.82
CA ASN A 105 -1.50 4.70 9.18
C ASN A 105 -2.20 5.57 10.23
N HIS A 106 -2.28 6.89 10.02
CA HIS A 106 -3.00 7.80 10.90
C HIS A 106 -4.52 7.52 10.93
N ILE A 107 -5.12 7.26 9.76
CA ILE A 107 -6.53 6.85 9.66
C ILE A 107 -6.77 5.55 10.45
N GLY A 108 -5.93 4.53 10.25
CA GLY A 108 -6.04 3.26 10.98
C GLY A 108 -5.88 3.44 12.49
N LYS A 109 -4.91 4.26 12.94
CA LYS A 109 -4.71 4.59 14.37
C LYS A 109 -5.99 5.18 14.97
N HIS A 110 -6.64 6.08 14.25
CA HIS A 110 -7.88 6.69 14.69
C HIS A 110 -9.02 5.67 14.79
N PHE A 111 -9.16 4.78 13.80
CA PHE A 111 -10.22 3.76 13.80
C PHE A 111 -10.07 2.70 14.90
N ARG A 112 -8.90 2.57 15.52
CA ARG A 112 -8.77 1.77 16.75
C ARG A 112 -9.42 2.40 17.98
N MET A 113 -9.64 3.71 17.95
CA MET A 113 -10.11 4.49 19.10
C MET A 113 -11.53 5.03 18.90
N ALA A 114 -11.98 5.19 17.65
CA ALA A 114 -13.26 5.78 17.31
C ALA A 114 -13.82 5.20 16.00
N ASP A 115 -15.14 5.07 15.90
CA ASP A 115 -15.81 4.52 14.71
C ASP A 115 -15.79 5.47 13.50
N GLU A 116 -15.60 6.77 13.74
CA GLU A 116 -15.61 7.80 12.71
C GLU A 116 -14.33 8.62 12.73
N ILE A 117 -13.90 9.07 11.55
CA ILE A 117 -12.82 10.05 11.41
C ILE A 117 -13.25 11.21 10.50
N ARG A 118 -12.90 12.43 10.90
CA ARG A 118 -13.14 13.64 10.09
C ARG A 118 -11.90 13.96 9.26
N SER A 119 -12.07 14.24 7.96
CA SER A 119 -10.95 14.57 7.06
C SER A 119 -10.14 15.78 7.54
N ARG A 120 -10.77 16.75 8.20
CA ARG A 120 -10.08 17.91 8.79
C ARG A 120 -9.06 17.55 9.87
N VAL A 121 -9.31 16.47 10.64
CA VAL A 121 -8.39 15.99 11.68
C VAL A 121 -7.15 15.40 11.02
N VAL A 122 -7.36 14.54 10.02
CA VAL A 122 -6.27 13.97 9.22
C VAL A 122 -5.50 15.04 8.48
N LEU A 123 -6.19 16.02 7.90
CA LEU A 123 -5.54 17.13 7.19
C LEU A 123 -4.64 17.96 8.11
N ALA A 124 -5.09 18.26 9.33
CA ALA A 124 -4.28 18.97 10.31
C ALA A 124 -2.99 18.19 10.62
N GLU A 125 -3.08 16.88 10.82
CA GLU A 125 -1.90 16.04 11.04
C GLU A 125 -0.96 16.01 9.83
N MET A 126 -1.49 15.84 8.62
CA MET A 126 -0.67 15.84 7.41
C MET A 126 0.01 17.20 7.18
N LYS A 127 -0.65 18.31 7.53
CA LYS A 127 -0.04 19.66 7.50
C LYS A 127 1.05 19.81 8.57
N ASN A 128 0.92 19.21 9.75
CA ASN A 128 1.99 19.20 10.75
C ASN A 128 3.24 18.45 10.23
N LEU A 129 3.04 17.30 9.58
CA LEU A 129 4.14 16.45 9.11
C LEU A 129 4.79 16.93 7.81
N TYR A 130 4.01 17.50 6.89
CA TYR A 130 4.45 17.87 5.54
C TYR A 130 4.39 19.38 5.26
N GLY A 131 4.00 20.19 6.24
CA GLY A 131 3.86 21.65 6.15
C GLY A 131 2.49 22.10 5.62
N ASP A 132 2.04 23.27 6.08
CA ASP A 132 0.75 23.85 5.68
C ASP A 132 0.80 24.44 4.26
N ARG A 133 0.43 23.63 3.27
CA ARG A 133 0.50 23.99 1.85
C ARG A 133 -0.69 23.40 1.09
N ARG A 134 -1.13 24.08 0.03
CA ARG A 134 -2.21 23.61 -0.85
C ARG A 134 -1.97 22.19 -1.38
N ARG A 135 -0.72 21.83 -1.69
CA ARG A 135 -0.37 20.48 -2.19
C ARG A 135 -0.67 19.38 -1.16
N VAL A 136 -0.49 19.65 0.14
CA VAL A 136 -0.83 18.70 1.21
C VAL A 136 -2.34 18.51 1.28
N GLU A 137 -3.13 19.57 1.18
CA GLU A 137 -4.60 19.47 1.12
C GLU A 137 -5.09 18.63 -0.05
N VAL A 138 -4.53 18.88 -1.24
CA VAL A 138 -4.87 18.14 -2.46
C VAL A 138 -4.54 16.65 -2.29
N ALA A 139 -3.34 16.33 -1.81
CA ALA A 139 -2.92 14.95 -1.60
C ALA A 139 -3.73 14.24 -0.51
N THR A 140 -4.03 14.92 0.60
CA THR A 140 -4.90 14.38 1.65
C THR A 140 -6.27 14.00 1.09
N GLY A 141 -6.85 14.87 0.26
CA GLY A 141 -8.11 14.60 -0.44
C GLY A 141 -8.00 13.46 -1.46
N ALA A 142 -6.87 13.36 -2.17
CA ALA A 142 -6.61 12.30 -3.14
C ALA A 142 -6.53 10.93 -2.46
N VAL A 143 -5.81 10.79 -1.36
CA VAL A 143 -5.73 9.55 -0.57
C VAL A 143 -7.12 9.14 -0.07
N PHE A 144 -7.89 10.05 0.54
CA PHE A 144 -9.26 9.74 0.95
C PHE A 144 -10.13 9.28 -0.22
N SER A 145 -9.99 9.92 -1.38
CA SER A 145 -10.76 9.57 -2.58
C SER A 145 -10.35 8.23 -3.18
N THR A 146 -9.06 7.89 -3.13
CA THR A 146 -8.51 6.58 -3.54
C THR A 146 -9.01 5.49 -2.60
N VAL A 147 -8.76 5.61 -1.29
CA VAL A 147 -9.15 4.60 -0.29
C VAL A 147 -10.68 4.42 -0.25
N LYS A 148 -11.46 5.49 -0.42
CA LYS A 148 -12.92 5.39 -0.60
C LYS A 148 -13.29 4.71 -1.92
N GLY A 149 -12.62 5.07 -3.02
CA GLY A 149 -12.86 4.48 -4.34
C GLY A 149 -12.52 2.98 -4.39
N TRP A 150 -11.65 2.53 -3.49
CA TRP A 150 -11.29 1.14 -3.28
C TRP A 150 -12.30 0.41 -2.37
N GLY A 151 -13.25 1.13 -1.75
CA GLY A 151 -14.22 0.54 -0.83
C GLY A 151 -13.67 0.25 0.56
N LEU A 152 -12.48 0.77 0.90
CA LEU A 152 -11.81 0.53 2.18
C LEU A 152 -12.32 1.45 3.31
N ILE A 153 -13.03 2.52 2.94
CA ILE A 153 -13.76 3.42 3.85
C ILE A 153 -15.04 3.91 3.17
N LYS A 154 -16.06 4.25 3.95
CA LYS A 154 -17.30 4.90 3.49
C LYS A 154 -17.41 6.32 4.02
N MET A 155 -17.86 7.26 3.20
CA MET A 155 -18.18 8.63 3.63
C MET A 155 -19.64 8.67 4.09
N VAL A 156 -19.88 8.91 5.37
CA VAL A 156 -21.23 8.91 5.96
C VAL A 156 -21.87 10.31 5.96
N SER A 157 -21.05 11.35 5.98
CA SER A 157 -21.45 12.73 5.73
C SER A 157 -20.25 13.48 5.13
N PRO A 158 -20.42 14.69 4.57
CA PRO A 158 -19.30 15.44 3.99
C PRO A 158 -18.10 15.54 4.93
N GLY A 159 -16.97 14.94 4.52
CA GLY A 159 -15.74 14.92 5.30
C GLY A 159 -15.73 14.02 6.55
N VAL A 160 -16.71 13.14 6.74
CA VAL A 160 -16.76 12.16 7.84
C VAL A 160 -16.78 10.76 7.26
N TYR A 161 -15.88 9.91 7.73
CA TYR A 161 -15.63 8.58 7.19
C TYR A 161 -15.73 7.51 8.28
N ARG A 162 -16.21 6.33 7.90
CA ARG A 162 -16.24 5.11 8.74
C ARG A 162 -15.63 3.94 7.99
N MET A 163 -15.25 2.90 8.74
CA MET A 163 -14.99 1.58 8.14
C MET A 163 -16.27 1.01 7.49
N PRO A 164 -16.14 0.22 6.42
CA PRO A 164 -17.21 -0.68 5.97
C PRO A 164 -17.57 -1.68 7.08
N GLU A 165 -18.75 -2.29 6.98
CA GLU A 165 -19.20 -3.32 7.93
C GLU A 165 -18.43 -4.63 7.74
N GLU A 166 -18.20 -5.01 6.48
CA GLU A 166 -17.39 -6.17 6.12
C GLU A 166 -15.94 -5.75 5.92
N ARG A 167 -15.02 -6.39 6.63
CA ARG A 167 -13.57 -6.22 6.42
C ARG A 167 -13.09 -7.15 5.31
N ILE A 168 -11.98 -6.77 4.67
CA ILE A 168 -11.36 -7.62 3.66
C ILE A 168 -10.45 -8.61 4.39
N GLU A 169 -10.93 -9.85 4.52
CA GLU A 169 -10.14 -10.95 5.07
C GLU A 169 -9.06 -11.39 4.08
N VAL A 170 -7.85 -11.61 4.59
CA VAL A 170 -6.70 -12.09 3.81
C VAL A 170 -6.03 -13.25 4.52
N HIS A 171 -5.79 -14.35 3.78
CA HIS A 171 -5.22 -15.59 4.32
C HIS A 171 -3.95 -16.07 3.58
N SER A 172 -3.47 -15.35 2.57
CA SER A 172 -2.28 -15.74 1.80
C SER A 172 -1.01 -15.69 2.65
N ARG A 173 -0.29 -16.82 2.68
CA ARG A 173 1.02 -16.93 3.33
C ARG A 173 2.09 -16.13 2.58
N GLU A 174 1.96 -16.02 1.27
CA GLU A 174 2.87 -15.31 0.40
C GLU A 174 2.78 -13.79 0.66
N LEU A 175 1.56 -13.26 0.83
CA LEU A 175 1.34 -11.86 1.18
C LEU A 175 1.79 -11.53 2.61
N ASN A 176 1.75 -12.49 3.55
CA ASN A 176 2.29 -12.27 4.89
C ASN A 176 3.78 -11.85 4.84
N GLN A 177 4.58 -12.46 3.95
CA GLN A 177 5.99 -12.09 3.80
C GLN A 177 6.12 -10.66 3.27
N LEU A 178 5.29 -10.28 2.30
CA LEU A 178 5.26 -8.92 1.77
C LEU A 178 4.89 -7.89 2.85
N MET A 179 3.89 -8.19 3.67
CA MET A 179 3.47 -7.30 4.76
C MET A 179 4.59 -7.05 5.75
N ILE A 180 5.28 -8.11 6.20
CA ILE A 180 6.42 -7.98 7.13
C ILE A 180 7.47 -7.00 6.57
N GLU A 181 7.76 -7.09 5.28
CA GLU A 181 8.76 -6.28 4.61
C GLU A 181 8.32 -4.82 4.43
N VAL A 182 7.04 -4.61 4.12
CA VAL A 182 6.43 -3.26 4.09
C VAL A 182 6.49 -2.62 5.48
N LEU A 183 6.32 -3.41 6.55
CA LEU A 183 6.45 -2.92 7.92
C LEU A 183 7.90 -2.60 8.27
N MET A 184 8.85 -3.47 7.91
CA MET A 184 10.28 -3.22 8.08
C MET A 184 10.73 -1.95 7.35
N ASP A 185 10.26 -1.73 6.12
CA ASP A 185 10.46 -0.48 5.36
C ASP A 185 9.83 0.72 6.06
N HIS A 186 8.60 0.58 6.58
CA HIS A 186 7.94 1.66 7.31
C HIS A 186 8.70 2.08 8.58
N LEU A 187 9.23 1.11 9.31
CA LEU A 187 9.92 1.32 10.58
C LEU A 187 11.43 1.57 10.42
N GLU A 188 11.93 1.53 9.17
CA GLU A 188 13.36 1.67 8.85
C GLU A 188 14.24 0.67 9.66
N THR A 189 13.78 -0.57 9.76
CA THR A 189 14.41 -1.65 10.55
C THR A 189 14.53 -2.93 9.73
N ASN A 190 15.42 -3.83 10.15
CA ASN A 190 15.54 -5.19 9.59
C ASN A 190 14.89 -6.26 10.48
N SER A 191 14.31 -5.87 11.61
CA SER A 191 13.63 -6.79 12.52
C SER A 191 12.34 -6.19 13.07
N VAL A 192 11.33 -7.04 13.19
CA VAL A 192 10.03 -6.74 13.78
C VAL A 192 9.56 -7.93 14.61
N THR A 193 8.60 -7.72 15.49
CA THR A 193 7.96 -8.84 16.19
C THR A 193 6.64 -9.22 15.53
N LEU A 194 6.19 -10.45 15.78
CA LEU A 194 4.90 -10.93 15.27
C LEU A 194 3.73 -10.10 15.83
N GLU A 195 3.81 -9.69 17.10
CA GLU A 195 2.86 -8.77 17.71
C GLU A 195 2.84 -7.41 16.99
N MET A 196 4.00 -6.85 16.66
CA MET A 196 4.08 -5.57 15.94
C MET A 196 3.41 -5.65 14.57
N VAL A 197 3.60 -6.75 13.82
CA VAL A 197 3.01 -6.91 12.50
C VAL A 197 1.49 -7.03 12.57
N ASN A 198 0.99 -7.92 13.43
CA ASN A 198 -0.45 -8.16 13.59
C ASN A 198 -1.21 -6.94 14.14
N ASN A 199 -0.54 -6.05 14.87
CA ASN A 199 -1.15 -4.83 15.40
C ASN A 199 -0.83 -3.57 14.57
N SER A 200 -0.16 -3.70 13.42
CA SER A 200 0.23 -2.52 12.64
C SER A 200 -0.93 -1.92 11.86
N THR A 201 -1.16 -0.62 12.05
CA THR A 201 -2.22 0.12 11.35
C THR A 201 -1.89 0.50 9.92
N ILE A 202 -0.67 0.26 9.46
CA ILE A 202 -0.33 0.48 8.05
C ILE A 202 -1.09 -0.49 7.13
N PHE A 203 -1.57 -1.62 7.66
CA PHE A 203 -2.37 -2.62 6.94
C PHE A 203 -3.87 -2.44 7.14
N PHE A 204 -4.31 -1.32 7.71
CA PHE A 204 -5.72 -0.96 7.69
C PHE A 204 -6.24 -0.94 6.24
N PRO A 205 -7.48 -1.37 5.93
CA PRO A 205 -8.48 -1.98 6.81
C PRO A 205 -8.52 -3.52 6.73
N PHE A 206 -7.46 -4.15 6.23
CA PHE A 206 -7.43 -5.59 6.00
C PHE A 206 -7.49 -6.36 7.32
N ASP A 207 -8.26 -7.44 7.34
CA ASP A 207 -8.31 -8.37 8.46
C ASP A 207 -7.40 -9.55 8.14
N PHE A 208 -6.40 -9.76 8.98
CA PHE A 208 -5.36 -10.75 8.76
C PHE A 208 -4.77 -11.19 10.10
N HIS A 209 -4.19 -12.39 10.10
CA HIS A 209 -3.42 -12.88 11.22
C HIS A 209 -2.22 -13.66 10.70
N ILE A 210 -1.02 -13.20 11.05
CA ILE A 210 0.23 -13.86 10.73
C ILE A 210 0.63 -14.72 11.91
N GLY A 211 0.80 -16.01 11.65
CA GLY A 211 1.38 -16.98 12.57
C GLY A 211 2.74 -17.48 12.10
N VAL A 212 3.55 -18.00 13.02
CA VAL A 212 4.91 -18.47 12.74
C VAL A 212 4.95 -19.55 11.65
N SER A 213 3.98 -20.46 11.63
CA SER A 213 3.91 -21.57 10.66
C SER A 213 3.72 -21.12 9.20
N GLY A 214 3.38 -19.86 8.98
CA GLY A 214 3.22 -19.28 7.64
C GLY A 214 4.45 -18.51 7.16
N LEU A 215 5.53 -18.42 7.96
CA LEU A 215 6.71 -17.64 7.62
C LEU A 215 7.71 -18.45 6.79
N ASN A 216 8.35 -17.79 5.82
CA ASN A 216 9.39 -18.40 5.01
C ASN A 216 10.75 -18.29 5.73
N GLU A 217 11.27 -19.42 6.20
CA GLU A 217 12.54 -19.52 6.96
C GLU A 217 13.79 -19.23 6.10
N GLN A 218 13.70 -19.29 4.77
CA GLN A 218 14.80 -18.85 3.91
C GLN A 218 14.91 -17.32 3.91
N ARG A 219 13.77 -16.63 4.02
CA ARG A 219 13.68 -15.17 3.98
C ARG A 219 13.85 -14.51 5.35
N PHE A 220 13.45 -15.21 6.40
CA PHE A 220 13.45 -14.68 7.75
C PHE A 220 14.11 -15.63 8.73
N THR A 221 14.98 -15.07 9.58
CA THR A 221 15.37 -15.75 10.81
C THR A 221 14.28 -15.53 11.86
N ILE A 222 13.77 -16.63 12.42
CA ILE A 222 12.66 -16.63 13.38
C ILE A 222 13.21 -16.95 14.77
N ILE A 223 13.19 -15.97 15.66
CA ILE A 223 13.71 -16.10 17.03
C ILE A 223 12.53 -16.10 18.00
N LYS A 224 12.26 -17.26 18.61
CA LYS A 224 11.17 -17.42 19.59
C LYS A 224 11.66 -17.07 20.99
N ASN A 225 11.09 -16.03 21.58
CA ASN A 225 11.29 -15.67 22.98
C ASN A 225 10.06 -16.03 23.82
N ILE A 226 10.21 -15.99 25.15
CA ILE A 226 9.11 -16.26 26.10
C ILE A 226 7.93 -15.30 25.90
N ARG A 227 8.21 -14.05 25.49
CA ARG A 227 7.20 -12.99 25.37
C ARG A 227 6.68 -12.78 23.95
N ASP A 228 7.51 -13.00 22.94
CA ASP A 228 7.14 -12.75 21.54
C ASP A 228 8.06 -13.51 20.57
N THR A 229 7.68 -13.55 19.29
CA THR A 229 8.52 -14.05 18.20
C THR A 229 9.08 -12.89 17.40
N ILE A 230 10.42 -12.82 17.31
CA ILE A 230 11.14 -11.85 16.49
C ILE A 230 11.34 -12.45 15.10
N ILE A 231 11.14 -11.61 14.09
CA ILE A 231 11.33 -11.90 12.68
C ILE A 231 12.43 -10.95 12.19
N GLU A 232 13.57 -11.50 11.80
CA GLU A 232 14.69 -10.75 11.25
C GLU A 232 14.87 -11.07 9.77
N ARG A 233 15.01 -10.04 8.94
CA ARG A 233 15.26 -10.18 7.50
C ARG A 233 16.58 -10.93 7.29
N ASN A 234 16.57 -11.97 6.47
CA ASN A 234 17.80 -12.57 5.97
C ASN A 234 18.44 -11.61 4.95
N PRO A 235 19.62 -11.01 5.24
CA PRO A 235 20.23 -10.03 4.35
C PRO A 235 20.74 -10.63 3.03
N GLU A 236 20.92 -11.95 2.96
CA GLU A 236 21.43 -12.64 1.78
C GLU A 236 20.32 -13.03 0.79
N ILE A 237 19.06 -13.09 1.24
CA ILE A 237 17.91 -13.58 0.45
C ILE A 237 16.68 -12.64 0.56
N PRO A 238 16.80 -11.30 0.46
CA PRO A 238 15.61 -10.46 0.39
C PRO A 238 14.92 -10.71 -0.96
N TYR A 239 13.84 -11.49 -0.98
CA TYR A 239 13.05 -11.78 -2.19
C TYR A 239 13.83 -12.43 -3.36
N SER A 240 14.90 -13.18 -3.06
CA SER A 240 15.59 -13.96 -4.10
C SER A 240 14.68 -15.08 -4.61
N PHE A 241 14.73 -15.31 -5.93
CA PHE A 241 14.13 -16.48 -6.59
C PHE A 241 15.12 -17.66 -6.69
N GLU A 242 16.32 -17.52 -6.10
CA GLU A 242 17.33 -18.58 -5.98
C GLU A 242 17.08 -19.48 -4.77
#